data_AF-A0A1G3R5Q8-F1
#
_entry.id   AF-A0A1G3R5Q8-F1
#
_cell.length_a   1.000
_cell.length_b   1.000
_cell.length_c   1.000
_cell.angle_alpha   90.00
_cell.angle_beta   90.00
_cell.angle_gamma   90.00
#
_symmetry.space_group_name_H-M   'P 1'
#
loop_
_entity.id
_entity.type
_entity.pdbx_description
1 polymer ?
#
loop_
_entity_poly.entity_id
_entity_poly.type
_entity_poly.pdbx_seq_one_letter_code
_entity_poly.pdbx_strand_id
1 'polypeptide(L)'
;MTDELYQVRPVGPIVVRFSAIVARGGTPAAPVLWTYTHGRGRVCCCTLGHTAATLRNQAVRRLIEQALAWVSGTGEVPRGS
;
A
#
# COMPACT_ATOMS: atom_id res chain seq x y z
N MET A 1 21.45 -5.55 -1.95
CA MET A 1 20.67 -4.41 -2.44
C MET A 1 19.45 -4.30 -1.54
N THR A 2 19.50 -3.42 -0.54
CA THR A 2 18.43 -3.23 0.45
C THR A 2 17.44 -2.21 -0.09
N ASP A 3 16.19 -2.62 -0.21
CA ASP A 3 15.05 -1.78 -0.61
C ASP A 3 14.84 -0.71 0.47
N GLU A 4 15.13 0.54 0.16
CA GLU A 4 14.91 1.67 1.06
C GLU A 4 13.43 2.04 1.03
N LEU A 5 12.72 1.62 2.07
CA LEU A 5 11.33 1.94 2.29
C LEU A 5 11.13 3.47 2.31
N TYR A 6 10.28 3.99 1.43
CA TYR A 6 9.86 5.38 1.50
C TYR A 6 9.13 5.65 2.83
N GLN A 7 9.70 6.50 3.67
CA GLN A 7 9.03 6.99 4.88
C GLN A 7 8.00 8.04 4.49
N VAL A 8 6.72 7.68 4.55
CA VAL A 8 5.61 8.60 4.30
C VAL A 8 4.88 8.86 5.61
N ARG A 9 4.79 10.13 6.02
CA ARG A 9 3.98 10.54 7.17
C ARG A 9 2.58 10.90 6.66
N PRO A 10 1.53 10.13 7.01
CA PRO A 10 0.17 10.51 6.66
C PRO A 10 -0.24 11.79 7.39
N VAL A 11 -0.94 12.69 6.69
CA VAL A 11 -1.57 13.88 7.25
C VAL A 11 -3.08 13.65 7.21
N GLY A 12 -3.64 13.09 8.29
CA GLY A 12 -5.06 12.73 8.40
C GLY A 12 -5.33 11.22 8.60
N PRO A 13 -6.60 10.82 8.78
CA PRO A 13 -6.95 9.43 9.02
C PRO A 13 -6.78 8.59 7.74
N ILE A 14 -5.81 7.68 7.74
CA ILE A 14 -5.64 6.66 6.69
C ILE A 14 -6.16 5.31 7.17
N VAL A 15 -6.65 4.48 6.26
CA VAL A 15 -6.95 3.07 6.54
C VAL A 15 -5.77 2.24 6.08
N VAL A 16 -4.97 1.74 7.03
CA VAL A 16 -3.85 0.84 6.74
C VAL A 16 -4.39 -0.49 6.25
N ARG A 17 -3.91 -0.94 5.09
CA ARG A 17 -4.28 -2.24 4.50
C ARG A 17 -3.17 -3.27 4.66
N PHE A 18 -1.91 -2.83 4.64
CA PHE A 18 -0.76 -3.69 4.87
C PHE A 18 0.39 -2.91 5.48
N SER A 19 1.05 -3.51 6.47
CA SER A 19 2.28 -3.01 7.09
C SER A 19 3.41 -3.97 6.83
N ALA A 20 4.58 -3.46 6.44
CA ALA A 20 5.79 -4.27 6.32
C ALA A 20 6.64 -4.13 7.58
N ILE A 21 7.25 -5.25 7.98
CA ILE A 21 8.31 -5.26 8.97
C ILE A 21 9.63 -5.13 8.22
N VAL A 22 10.43 -4.10 8.52
CA VAL A 22 11.79 -4.01 8.01
C VAL A 22 12.62 -5.07 8.74
N ALA A 23 13.09 -6.08 8.01
CA ALA A 23 13.74 -7.26 8.59
C ALA A 23 15.10 -7.01 9.27
N ARG A 24 15.62 -5.77 9.26
CA ARG A 24 16.86 -5.40 9.95
C ARG A 24 16.60 -4.31 10.99
N GLY A 25 16.95 -4.60 12.24
CA GLY A 25 17.37 -3.57 13.20
C GLY A 25 16.31 -3.02 14.16
N GLY A 26 15.26 -3.78 14.51
CA GLY A 26 14.31 -3.35 15.54
C GLY A 26 13.41 -2.19 15.13
N THR A 27 13.30 -1.92 13.83
CA THR A 27 12.40 -0.89 13.30
C THR A 27 10.94 -1.36 13.41
N PRO A 28 10.04 -0.56 14.01
CA PRO A 28 8.62 -0.90 14.08
C PRO A 28 8.02 -1.13 12.69
N ALA A 29 6.99 -1.99 12.60
CA ALA A 29 6.25 -2.21 11.37
C ALA A 29 5.73 -0.88 10.81
N ALA A 30 6.03 -0.62 9.54
CA ALA A 30 5.63 0.61 8.86
C ALA A 30 4.52 0.31 7.84
N PRO A 31 3.48 1.16 7.73
CA PRO A 31 2.46 0.98 6.72
C PRO A 31 3.08 1.13 5.33
N VAL A 32 2.86 0.13 4.47
CA VAL A 32 3.37 0.14 3.07
C VAL A 32 2.25 0.13 2.04
N LEU A 33 1.01 -0.14 2.48
CA LEU A 33 -0.20 0.00 1.69
C LEU A 33 -1.30 0.59 2.55
N TRP A 34 -1.86 1.72 2.12
CA TRP A 34 -2.97 2.36 2.80
C TRP A 34 -3.92 3.05 1.83
N THR A 35 -5.16 3.22 2.28
CA THR A 35 -6.24 3.84 1.52
C THR A 35 -6.79 5.07 2.22
N TYR A 36 -7.23 6.05 1.43
CA TYR A 36 -7.86 7.28 1.90
C TYR A 36 -9.01 7.68 0.96
N THR A 37 -10.03 8.34 1.49
CA THR A 37 -11.14 8.87 0.71
C THR A 37 -11.17 10.39 0.80
N HIS A 38 -11.22 11.07 -0.34
CA HIS A 38 -11.31 12.52 -0.44
C HIS A 38 -12.53 12.91 -1.28
N GLY A 39 -13.60 13.39 -0.63
CA GLY A 39 -14.90 13.55 -1.28
C GLY A 39 -15.40 12.21 -1.86
N ARG A 40 -15.63 12.16 -3.18
CA ARG A 40 -15.99 10.93 -3.91
C ARG A 40 -14.77 10.15 -4.43
N GLY A 41 -13.56 10.71 -4.27
CA GLY A 41 -12.32 10.13 -4.73
C GLY A 41 -11.78 9.06 -3.79
N ARG A 42 -11.12 8.06 -4.36
CA ARG A 42 -10.44 6.97 -3.67
C ARG A 42 -8.95 7.04 -3.95
N VAL A 43 -8.14 7.06 -2.89
CA VAL A 43 -6.67 7.13 -2.96
C VAL A 43 -6.10 5.85 -2.37
N CYS A 44 -5.20 5.19 -3.09
CA CYS A 44 -4.40 4.09 -2.61
C CYS A 44 -2.92 4.46 -2.74
N CYS A 45 -2.16 4.35 -1.65
CA CYS A 45 -0.72 4.56 -1.65
C CYS A 45 -0.04 3.22 -1.36
N CYS A 46 0.84 2.80 -2.25
CA CYS A 46 1.67 1.61 -2.12
C CYS A 46 3.14 2.04 -2.21
N THR A 47 3.92 1.81 -1.15
CA THR A 47 5.35 2.15 -1.12
C THR A 47 6.24 0.97 -1.53
N LEU A 48 5.65 -0.18 -1.85
CA LEU A 48 6.36 -1.31 -2.46
C LEU A 48 6.72 -0.97 -3.92
N GLY A 49 7.91 -1.38 -4.36
CA GLY A 49 8.29 -1.28 -5.78
C GLY A 49 9.57 -0.53 -6.07
N HIS A 50 10.43 -0.27 -5.08
CA HIS A 50 11.74 0.37 -5.26
C HIS A 50 12.64 -0.36 -6.28
N THR A 51 12.43 -1.66 -6.49
CA THR A 51 13.16 -2.44 -7.49
C THR A 51 12.24 -3.09 -8.51
N ALA A 52 12.75 -3.29 -9.73
CA ALA A 52 12.05 -4.07 -10.76
C ALA A 52 11.80 -5.52 -10.32
N ALA A 53 12.63 -6.09 -9.43
CA ALA A 53 12.40 -7.41 -8.86
C ALA A 53 11.15 -7.43 -7.96
N THR A 54 10.95 -6.39 -7.14
CA THR A 54 9.75 -6.22 -6.32
C THR A 54 8.50 -6.13 -7.20
N LEU A 55 8.54 -5.37 -8.30
CA LEU A 55 7.43 -5.26 -9.25
C LEU A 55 7.17 -6.52 -10.09
N ARG A 56 8.15 -7.44 -10.18
CA ARG A 56 7.97 -8.77 -10.80
C ARG A 56 7.34 -9.79 -9.85
N ASN A 57 7.32 -9.52 -8.55
CA ASN A 57 6.66 -10.40 -7.58
C ASN A 57 5.15 -10.44 -7.86
N GLN A 58 4.60 -11.64 -8.03
CA GLN A 58 3.19 -11.84 -8.36
C GLN A 58 2.23 -11.29 -7.31
N ALA A 59 2.59 -11.36 -6.02
CA ALA A 59 1.77 -10.79 -4.95
C ALA A 59 1.74 -9.25 -5.03
N VAL A 60 2.87 -8.61 -5.34
CA VAL A 60 2.94 -7.15 -5.52
C VAL A 60 2.10 -6.70 -6.73
N ARG A 61 2.18 -7.44 -7.84
CA ARG A 61 1.35 -7.17 -9.02
C ARG A 61 -0.14 -7.26 -8.70
N ARG A 62 -0.55 -8.34 -8.02
CA ARG A 62 -1.95 -8.53 -7.62
C ARG A 62 -2.43 -7.41 -6.70
N LEU A 63 -1.60 -6.95 -5.76
CA LEU A 63 -1.93 -5.81 -4.90
C LEU A 63 -2.15 -4.53 -5.71
N ILE A 64 -1.29 -4.25 -6.70
CA ILE A 64 -1.42 -3.08 -7.58
C ILE A 64 -2.70 -3.17 -8.42
N GLU A 65 -2.99 -4.34 -9.01
CA GLU A 65 -4.21 -4.57 -9.79
C GLU A 65 -5.48 -4.38 -8.95
N GLN A 66 -5.50 -4.93 -7.73
CA GLN A 66 -6.62 -4.75 -6.79
C GLN A 66 -6.75 -3.29 -6.33
N ALA A 67 -5.63 -2.61 -6.09
CA ALA A 67 -5.64 -1.19 -5.77
C ALA A 67 -6.22 -0.36 -6.92
N LEU A 68 -5.84 -0.65 -8.16
CA LEU A 68 -6.36 -0.01 -9.38
C LEU A 68 -7.86 -0.20 -9.52
N ALA A 69 -8.35 -1.45 -9.37
CA ALA A 69 -9.78 -1.74 -9.43
C ALA A 69 -10.56 -1.00 -8.33
N TRP A 70 -9.99 -0.91 -7.13
CA TRP A 70 -10.62 -0.17 -6.03
C TRP A 70 -10.68 1.34 -6.30
N VAL A 71 -9.58 1.98 -6.74
CA VAL A 71 -9.59 3.42 -7.00
C VAL A 71 -10.48 3.79 -8.18
N SER A 72 -10.54 2.97 -9.23
CA SER A 72 -11.44 3.17 -10.38
C SER A 72 -12.91 2.91 -10.06
N GLY A 73 -13.19 2.18 -8.97
CA GLY A 73 -14.55 1.74 -8.63
C GLY A 73 -15.05 0.54 -9.41
N THR A 74 -14.18 -0.15 -10.15
CA THR A 74 -14.53 -1.39 -10.84
C THR A 74 -14.33 -2.63 -9.95
N GLY A 75 -13.69 -2.47 -8.78
CA GLY A 75 -13.50 -3.51 -7.76
C GLY A 75 -14.39 -3.32 -6.53
N GLU A 76 -14.59 -4.39 -5.77
CA GLU A 76 -15.40 -4.37 -4.55
C GLU A 76 -14.79 -3.47 -3.46
N VAL A 77 -15.65 -2.74 -2.76
CA VAL A 77 -15.32 -2.09 -1.49
C VAL A 77 -15.55 -3.11 -0.40
N PRO A 78 -14.53 -3.54 0.38
CA PRO A 78 -14.76 -4.38 1.55
C PRO A 78 -15.72 -3.65 2.49
N ARG A 79 -16.96 -4.13 2.59
CA ARG A 79 -17.91 -3.67 3.59
C ARG A 79 -17.40 -4.18 4.93
N GLY A 80 -17.01 -3.27 5.82
CA GLY A 80 -16.54 -3.65 7.15
C GLY A 80 -17.64 -4.39 7.91
N SER A 81 -17.26 -5.51 8.52
CA SER A 81 -18.00 -6.18 9.59
C SER A 81 -17.80 -5.44 10.91
#